data_AF-A0A673AX41-F1
#
_entry.id   AF-A0A673AX41-F1
#
_cell.length_a   1.000
_cell.length_b   1.000
_cell.length_c   1.000
_cell.angle_alpha   90.00
_cell.angle_beta   90.00
_cell.angle_gamma   90.00
#
_symmetry.space_group_name_H-M   'P 1'
#
loop_
_entity.id
_entity.type
_entity.pdbx_description
1 polymer ?
#
loop_
_entity_poly.entity_id
_entity_poly.type
_entity_poly.pdbx_seq_one_letter_code
_entity_poly.pdbx_strand_id
1 'polypeptide(L)'
;MDDLVGMDNLVANTAYLRAQQIDRTELRKQRLTMTLPKPRRCSAQQAAVGQKYESLCEQQPIGKKLFQQFLLASKPQYAAATMFLEELNKWSFAEDQTREKLQQHILTEFCQPASKCFISYLRGEAAEILHHLSNKNFDEEQMDKIREATKDFLKGKPFLEYLQSSFFYRFLQWKEFEKQKITDKYFYEFRTLGRGGFGEVCAVQVKHTGQMYACKKLNKRRLKKKGGERLALLEKQILEKINSLFIINLAYAYDNQTHLCLVMDLMNGGDLKFHIYNLGKRGIRMDRVIYYTAQITTGILHLHSMNIVYRDMKPENVLLDGKGQCRLSDLGLAVELPMGKTICQKAGTTGYMAPEILRQDIYEMVAARLPFKDFREKVQNDEVTRRTLEDKCKFEHKDFDAPTKDLINRFLKKKVENRLGCNADLRQAFFQSINLHRLEAGLVEPPWVPKSNVVYAKDTNEFKDVSEEVDIQLNHKDENFFQEFSTGAVSIQWQKEMIESGVFDELNSHQMNGQSCEPRWKSKTCSIL
;
A
#
# COMPACT_ATOMS: atom_id res chain seq x y z
N MET A 1 43.28 -6.03 0.04
CA MET A 1 41.98 -6.42 0.65
C MET A 1 40.89 -5.42 0.29
N ASP A 2 41.16 -4.10 0.28
CA ASP A 2 40.17 -3.08 -0.13
C ASP A 2 39.67 -3.20 -1.59
N ASP A 3 40.51 -3.61 -2.53
CA ASP A 3 40.11 -3.76 -3.96
C ASP A 3 39.10 -4.89 -4.20
N LEU A 4 39.17 -5.98 -3.41
CA LEU A 4 38.21 -7.09 -3.52
C LEU A 4 36.85 -6.70 -2.94
N VAL A 5 36.88 -5.89 -1.87
CA VAL A 5 35.71 -5.43 -1.10
C VAL A 5 34.90 -4.39 -1.88
N GLY A 6 35.56 -3.51 -2.64
CA GLY A 6 34.89 -2.60 -3.58
C GLY A 6 34.21 -3.33 -4.75
N MET A 7 34.80 -4.45 -5.19
CA MET A 7 34.28 -5.26 -6.28
C MET A 7 32.94 -5.93 -5.91
N ASP A 8 32.80 -6.46 -4.70
CA ASP A 8 31.56 -7.10 -4.24
C ASP A 8 30.36 -6.15 -4.22
N ASN A 9 30.54 -4.92 -3.71
CA ASN A 9 29.49 -3.90 -3.71
C ASN A 9 29.11 -3.48 -5.15
N LEU A 10 30.10 -3.34 -6.05
CA LEU A 10 29.86 -3.02 -7.46
C LEU A 10 29.09 -4.12 -8.18
N VAL A 11 29.46 -5.39 -7.95
CA VAL A 11 28.76 -6.55 -8.52
C VAL A 11 27.32 -6.62 -8.01
N ALA A 12 27.12 -6.47 -6.69
CA ALA A 12 25.80 -6.45 -6.08
C ALA A 12 24.91 -5.33 -6.64
N ASN A 13 25.47 -4.12 -6.82
CA ASN A 13 24.76 -2.98 -7.40
C ASN A 13 24.42 -3.18 -8.87
N THR A 14 25.35 -3.71 -9.64
CA THR A 14 25.13 -3.97 -11.07
C THR A 14 24.06 -5.02 -11.27
N ALA A 15 24.08 -6.11 -10.50
CA ALA A 15 23.05 -7.15 -10.55
C ALA A 15 21.68 -6.59 -10.13
N TYR A 16 21.62 -5.81 -9.05
CA TYR A 16 20.40 -5.18 -8.57
C TYR A 16 19.78 -4.22 -9.59
N LEU A 17 20.57 -3.33 -10.19
CA LEU A 17 20.09 -2.37 -11.20
C LEU A 17 19.63 -3.08 -12.48
N ARG A 18 20.31 -4.16 -12.90
CA ARG A 18 19.87 -4.99 -14.03
C ARG A 18 18.54 -5.68 -13.74
N ALA A 19 18.34 -6.19 -12.53
CA ALA A 19 17.09 -6.87 -12.16
C ALA A 19 15.86 -5.96 -12.19
N GLN A 20 16.04 -4.64 -12.00
CA GLN A 20 14.97 -3.65 -12.17
C GLN A 20 14.56 -3.46 -13.64
N GLN A 21 15.42 -3.81 -14.59
CA GLN A 21 15.13 -3.78 -16.03
C GLN A 21 14.57 -5.13 -16.46
N ILE A 22 13.27 -5.33 -16.22
CA ILE A 22 12.59 -6.61 -16.47
C ILE A 22 12.49 -6.89 -17.99
N ASP A 23 13.08 -7.99 -18.45
CA ASP A 23 12.79 -8.55 -19.77
C ASP A 23 11.46 -9.34 -19.74
N ARG A 24 10.38 -8.64 -20.07
CA ARG A 24 9.04 -9.23 -20.11
C ARG A 24 8.89 -10.32 -21.17
N THR A 25 9.69 -10.29 -22.24
CA THR A 25 9.62 -11.29 -23.31
C THR A 25 10.14 -12.63 -22.82
N GLU A 26 11.26 -12.61 -22.10
CA GLU A 26 11.85 -13.82 -21.54
C GLU A 26 10.99 -14.42 -20.43
N LEU A 27 10.44 -13.58 -19.53
CA LEU A 27 9.47 -14.04 -18.54
C LEU A 27 8.24 -14.69 -19.17
N ARG A 28 7.70 -14.10 -20.24
CA ARG A 28 6.56 -14.68 -20.96
C ARG A 28 6.88 -16.07 -21.51
N LYS A 29 8.09 -16.29 -22.06
CA LYS A 29 8.52 -17.63 -22.51
C LYS A 29 8.57 -18.63 -21.36
N GLN A 30 9.10 -18.22 -20.20
CA GLN A 30 9.16 -19.07 -19.01
C GLN A 30 7.78 -19.45 -18.47
N ARG A 31 6.77 -18.59 -18.69
CA ARG A 31 5.39 -18.80 -18.25
C ARG A 31 4.52 -19.61 -19.22
N LEU A 32 5.02 -19.99 -20.40
CA LEU A 32 4.22 -20.69 -21.42
C LEU A 32 3.59 -22.00 -20.93
N THR A 33 4.21 -22.66 -19.95
CA THR A 33 3.73 -23.92 -19.37
C THR A 33 2.86 -23.71 -18.12
N MET A 34 2.72 -22.48 -17.64
CA MET A 34 1.92 -22.19 -16.46
C MET A 34 0.44 -22.30 -16.78
N THR A 35 -0.31 -22.96 -15.90
CA THR A 35 -1.76 -23.10 -16.02
C THR A 35 -2.40 -22.87 -14.66
N LEU A 36 -3.58 -22.24 -14.66
CA LEU A 36 -4.34 -22.10 -13.43
C LEU A 36 -4.87 -23.46 -12.94
N PRO A 37 -4.77 -23.75 -11.63
CA PRO A 37 -5.26 -24.99 -11.06
C PRO A 37 -6.79 -25.10 -11.16
N LYS A 38 -7.32 -26.32 -11.05
CA LYS A 38 -8.77 -26.54 -10.87
C LYS A 38 -9.18 -26.16 -9.45
N PRO A 39 -10.32 -25.48 -9.24
CA PRO A 39 -10.81 -25.17 -7.90
C PRO A 39 -11.12 -26.46 -7.13
N ARG A 40 -10.65 -26.57 -5.88
CA ARG A 40 -11.07 -27.64 -4.97
C ARG A 40 -12.51 -27.39 -4.52
N ARG A 41 -13.30 -28.45 -4.26
CA ARG A 41 -14.71 -28.29 -3.80
C ARG A 41 -14.83 -27.39 -2.55
N CYS A 42 -13.88 -27.49 -1.62
CA CYS A 42 -13.82 -26.64 -0.43
C CYS A 42 -13.53 -25.17 -0.74
N SER A 43 -12.85 -24.82 -1.84
CA SER A 43 -12.56 -23.42 -2.15
C SER A 43 -13.72 -22.68 -2.79
N ALA A 44 -14.56 -23.38 -3.55
CA ALA A 44 -15.86 -22.86 -3.97
C ALA A 44 -16.77 -22.60 -2.77
N GLN A 45 -16.78 -23.49 -1.76
CA GLN A 45 -17.51 -23.30 -0.51
C GLN A 45 -16.89 -22.18 0.34
N GLN A 46 -15.57 -22.12 0.53
CA GLN A 46 -14.91 -21.04 1.29
C GLN A 46 -15.06 -19.66 0.64
N ALA A 47 -15.08 -19.57 -0.69
CA ALA A 47 -15.36 -18.33 -1.40
C ALA A 47 -16.85 -17.93 -1.31
N ALA A 48 -17.77 -18.90 -1.27
CA ALA A 48 -19.21 -18.67 -1.17
C ALA A 48 -19.72 -18.47 0.27
N VAL A 49 -19.03 -19.00 1.29
CA VAL A 49 -19.50 -19.06 2.69
C VAL A 49 -19.23 -17.76 3.45
N GLY A 50 -18.51 -16.77 2.89
CA GLY A 50 -18.07 -15.64 3.71
C GLY A 50 -17.85 -14.26 3.10
N GLN A 51 -18.12 -13.97 1.81
CA GLN A 51 -17.76 -12.66 1.26
C GLN A 51 -18.88 -11.95 0.49
N LYS A 52 -19.13 -10.71 0.93
CA LYS A 52 -20.03 -9.73 0.34
C LYS A 52 -19.43 -9.16 -0.95
N TYR A 53 -20.26 -8.59 -1.80
CA TYR A 53 -19.89 -7.92 -3.05
C TYR A 53 -18.64 -7.04 -2.93
N GLU A 54 -18.53 -6.27 -1.84
CA GLU A 54 -17.43 -5.33 -1.60
C GLU A 54 -16.06 -6.05 -1.59
N SER A 55 -15.99 -7.22 -0.97
CA SER A 55 -14.72 -7.94 -0.86
C SER A 55 -14.30 -8.60 -2.18
N LEU A 56 -15.26 -9.18 -2.91
CA LEU A 56 -14.99 -9.93 -4.13
C LEU A 56 -14.83 -9.04 -5.37
N CYS A 57 -15.67 -8.01 -5.48
CA CYS A 57 -15.83 -7.22 -6.71
C CYS A 57 -15.26 -5.80 -6.59
N GLU A 58 -14.97 -5.29 -5.39
CA GLU A 58 -14.38 -3.95 -5.22
C GLU A 58 -12.96 -3.98 -4.67
N GLN A 59 -12.73 -4.74 -3.59
CA GLN A 59 -11.45 -4.75 -2.86
C GLN A 59 -10.40 -5.65 -3.52
N GLN A 60 -10.78 -6.84 -3.99
CA GLN A 60 -9.87 -7.81 -4.61
C GLN A 60 -9.61 -7.45 -6.09
N PRO A 61 -8.38 -7.08 -6.49
CA PRO A 61 -8.08 -6.58 -7.84
C PRO A 61 -8.48 -7.55 -8.97
N ILE A 62 -8.17 -8.84 -8.83
CA ILE A 62 -8.51 -9.85 -9.84
C ILE A 62 -10.02 -10.07 -9.88
N GLY A 63 -10.68 -10.08 -8.72
CA GLY A 63 -12.14 -10.23 -8.64
C GLY A 63 -12.88 -9.04 -9.25
N LYS A 64 -12.43 -7.81 -8.97
CA LYS A 64 -12.91 -6.58 -9.61
C LYS A 64 -12.74 -6.64 -11.13
N LYS A 65 -11.54 -6.98 -11.62
CA LYS A 65 -11.26 -7.06 -13.07
C LYS A 65 -12.13 -8.12 -13.76
N LEU A 66 -12.28 -9.30 -13.17
CA LEU A 66 -13.15 -10.36 -13.72
C LEU A 66 -14.64 -10.00 -13.67
N PHE A 67 -15.08 -9.32 -12.62
CA PHE A 67 -16.46 -8.82 -12.52
C PHE A 67 -16.74 -7.75 -13.59
N GLN A 68 -15.82 -6.79 -13.80
CA GLN A 68 -15.93 -5.80 -14.87
C GLN A 68 -15.98 -6.47 -16.26
N GLN A 69 -15.11 -7.45 -16.52
CA GLN A 69 -15.15 -8.24 -17.76
C GLN A 69 -16.49 -8.95 -17.95
N PHE A 70 -17.04 -9.54 -16.88
CA PHE A 70 -18.38 -10.13 -16.91
C PHE A 70 -19.46 -9.09 -17.24
N LEU A 71 -19.46 -7.93 -16.60
CA LEU A 71 -20.45 -6.88 -16.83
C LEU A 71 -20.43 -6.39 -18.28
N LEU A 72 -19.23 -6.17 -18.84
CA LEU A 72 -19.04 -5.75 -20.23
C LEU A 72 -19.47 -6.81 -21.25
N ALA A 73 -19.26 -8.10 -20.94
CA ALA A 73 -19.59 -9.21 -21.84
C ALA A 73 -21.05 -9.68 -21.73
N SER A 74 -21.81 -9.22 -20.74
CA SER A 74 -23.15 -9.73 -20.43
C SER A 74 -24.26 -8.88 -21.03
N LYS A 75 -24.93 -8.04 -20.22
CA LYS A 75 -26.13 -7.29 -20.61
C LYS A 75 -25.78 -5.82 -20.85
N PRO A 76 -26.43 -5.12 -21.79
CA PRO A 76 -26.15 -3.70 -22.07
C PRO A 76 -26.22 -2.80 -20.84
N GLN A 77 -27.19 -3.03 -19.95
CA GLN A 77 -27.33 -2.24 -18.73
C GLN A 77 -26.23 -2.52 -17.68
N TYR A 78 -25.61 -3.69 -17.71
CA TYR A 78 -24.46 -4.01 -16.85
C TYR A 78 -23.20 -3.30 -17.36
N ALA A 79 -22.99 -3.36 -18.67
CA ALA A 79 -21.91 -2.64 -19.33
C ALA A 79 -22.03 -1.12 -19.12
N ALA A 80 -23.24 -0.56 -19.31
CA ALA A 80 -23.52 0.85 -19.04
C ALA A 80 -23.21 1.24 -17.59
N ALA A 81 -23.61 0.41 -16.61
CA ALA A 81 -23.34 0.66 -15.19
C ALA A 81 -21.84 0.72 -14.87
N THR A 82 -21.04 -0.24 -15.35
CA THR A 82 -19.59 -0.24 -15.09
C THR A 82 -18.87 0.91 -15.82
N MET A 83 -19.25 1.19 -17.08
CA MET A 83 -18.67 2.30 -17.84
C MET A 83 -19.00 3.64 -17.21
N PHE A 84 -20.23 3.82 -16.74
CA PHE A 84 -20.65 5.01 -16.02
C PHE A 84 -19.80 5.24 -14.75
N LEU A 85 -19.60 4.20 -13.93
CA LEU A 85 -18.77 4.32 -12.73
C LEU A 85 -17.30 4.65 -13.06
N GLU A 86 -16.76 4.12 -14.16
CA GLU A 86 -15.41 4.44 -14.61
C GLU A 86 -15.27 5.90 -15.08
N GLU A 87 -16.20 6.38 -15.91
CA GLU A 87 -16.22 7.78 -16.35
C GLU A 87 -16.46 8.74 -15.18
N LEU A 88 -17.33 8.37 -14.23
CA LEU A 88 -17.59 9.17 -13.05
C LEU A 88 -16.35 9.28 -12.14
N ASN A 89 -15.59 8.19 -12.01
CA ASN A 89 -14.31 8.23 -11.30
C ASN A 89 -13.28 9.10 -12.04
N LYS A 90 -13.22 9.05 -13.37
CA LYS A 90 -12.34 9.97 -14.13
C LYS A 90 -12.74 11.43 -13.90
N TRP A 91 -14.04 11.72 -13.88
CA TRP A 91 -14.56 13.07 -13.64
C TRP A 91 -14.22 13.59 -12.25
N SER A 92 -14.32 12.75 -11.19
CA SER A 92 -14.03 13.19 -9.81
C SER A 92 -12.56 13.58 -9.59
N PHE A 93 -11.64 13.07 -10.41
CA PHE A 93 -10.23 13.45 -10.38
C PHE A 93 -9.85 14.51 -11.41
N ALA A 94 -10.70 14.81 -12.39
CA ALA A 94 -10.37 15.74 -13.47
C ALA A 94 -10.38 17.20 -13.00
N GLU A 95 -9.57 18.04 -13.66
CA GLU A 95 -9.45 19.47 -13.41
C GLU A 95 -9.78 20.26 -14.69
N ASP A 96 -10.19 21.52 -14.49
CA ASP A 96 -10.46 22.51 -15.54
C ASP A 96 -11.32 21.99 -16.70
N GLN A 97 -10.90 22.27 -17.94
CA GLN A 97 -11.59 21.90 -19.17
C GLN A 97 -11.80 20.39 -19.32
N THR A 98 -10.95 19.56 -18.71
CA THR A 98 -11.11 18.10 -18.76
C THR A 98 -12.32 17.66 -17.95
N ARG A 99 -12.53 18.29 -16.79
CA ARG A 99 -13.71 18.03 -15.94
C ARG A 99 -14.99 18.42 -16.66
N GLU A 100 -15.02 19.58 -17.32
CA GLU A 100 -16.18 20.03 -18.10
C GLU A 100 -16.48 19.10 -19.28
N LYS A 101 -15.46 18.64 -20.01
CA LYS A 101 -15.63 17.67 -21.12
C LYS A 101 -16.19 16.34 -20.64
N LEU A 102 -15.67 15.80 -19.54
CA LEU A 102 -16.17 14.56 -18.93
C LEU A 102 -17.60 14.71 -18.44
N GLN A 103 -17.95 15.86 -17.85
CA GLN A 103 -19.32 16.16 -17.44
C GLN A 103 -20.28 16.13 -18.64
N GLN A 104 -19.93 16.82 -19.75
CA GLN A 104 -20.76 16.78 -20.96
C GLN A 104 -20.89 15.35 -21.49
N HIS A 105 -19.78 14.61 -21.56
CA HIS A 105 -19.79 13.23 -22.01
C HIS A 105 -20.73 12.37 -21.17
N ILE A 106 -20.62 12.44 -19.83
CA ILE A 106 -21.45 11.66 -18.91
C ILE A 106 -22.93 11.97 -19.11
N LEU A 107 -23.29 13.25 -19.19
CA LEU A 107 -24.66 13.70 -19.43
C LEU A 107 -25.22 13.15 -20.75
N THR A 108 -24.44 13.21 -21.83
CA THR A 108 -24.90 12.76 -23.15
C THR A 108 -24.99 11.24 -23.27
N GLU A 109 -24.00 10.52 -22.72
CA GLU A 109 -23.84 9.07 -22.95
C GLU A 109 -24.68 8.25 -21.97
N PHE A 110 -24.80 8.67 -20.70
CA PHE A 110 -25.44 7.86 -19.66
C PHE A 110 -26.78 8.42 -19.19
N CYS A 111 -27.00 9.74 -19.27
CA CYS A 111 -28.21 10.37 -18.70
C CYS A 111 -29.33 10.65 -19.73
N GLN A 112 -29.05 10.55 -21.04
CA GLN A 112 -30.07 10.78 -22.07
C GLN A 112 -30.83 9.49 -22.42
N PRO A 113 -32.18 9.46 -22.40
CA PRO A 113 -32.97 8.27 -22.74
C PRO A 113 -32.74 7.72 -24.16
N ALA A 114 -32.30 8.56 -25.09
CA ALA A 114 -31.99 8.17 -26.47
C ALA A 114 -30.64 7.42 -26.60
N SER A 115 -29.78 7.47 -25.58
CA SER A 115 -28.49 6.82 -25.61
C SER A 115 -28.60 5.30 -25.44
N LYS A 116 -27.71 4.56 -26.11
CA LYS A 116 -27.57 3.10 -25.93
C LYS A 116 -27.04 2.74 -24.54
N CYS A 117 -26.31 3.66 -23.91
CA CYS A 117 -25.73 3.51 -22.57
C CYS A 117 -26.58 4.18 -21.48
N PHE A 118 -27.83 4.55 -21.78
CA PHE A 118 -28.73 5.13 -20.79
C PHE A 118 -28.91 4.21 -19.57
N ILE A 119 -28.67 4.75 -18.37
CA ILE A 119 -28.68 4.02 -17.10
C ILE A 119 -30.11 3.81 -16.54
N SER A 120 -30.96 3.16 -17.34
CA SER A 120 -32.38 2.91 -17.05
C SER A 120 -32.69 2.00 -15.84
N TYR A 121 -31.66 1.40 -15.25
CA TYR A 121 -31.76 0.53 -14.08
C TYR A 121 -32.00 1.29 -12.78
N LEU A 122 -31.75 2.60 -12.73
CA LEU A 122 -31.97 3.42 -11.53
C LEU A 122 -33.46 3.47 -11.15
N ARG A 123 -33.72 3.61 -9.85
CA ARG A 123 -35.06 3.64 -9.24
C ARG A 123 -35.10 4.68 -8.11
N GLY A 124 -36.31 5.12 -7.75
CA GLY A 124 -36.54 6.06 -6.65
C GLY A 124 -35.87 7.42 -6.87
N GLU A 125 -35.36 8.01 -5.79
CA GLU A 125 -34.70 9.33 -5.79
C GLU A 125 -33.61 9.45 -6.87
N ALA A 126 -32.76 8.44 -7.04
CA ALA A 126 -31.68 8.48 -8.03
C ALA A 126 -32.18 8.55 -9.48
N ALA A 127 -33.36 7.98 -9.78
CA ALA A 127 -33.97 8.10 -11.10
C ALA A 127 -34.56 9.50 -11.32
N GLU A 128 -35.16 10.09 -10.29
CA GLU A 128 -35.66 11.48 -10.35
C GLU A 128 -34.51 12.47 -10.56
N ILE A 129 -33.40 12.29 -9.82
CA ILE A 129 -32.17 13.07 -10.00
C ILE A 129 -31.67 12.95 -11.44
N LEU A 130 -31.62 11.72 -11.99
CA LEU A 130 -31.18 11.49 -13.38
C LEU A 130 -32.06 12.24 -14.39
N HIS A 131 -33.38 12.24 -14.20
CA HIS A 131 -34.33 12.90 -15.11
C HIS A 131 -34.22 14.43 -15.11
N HIS A 132 -33.80 15.01 -13.99
CA HIS A 132 -33.62 16.46 -13.84
C HIS A 132 -32.15 16.91 -13.96
N LEU A 133 -31.23 15.99 -14.25
CA LEU A 133 -29.81 16.29 -14.36
C LEU A 133 -29.52 17.19 -15.57
N SER A 134 -28.70 18.21 -15.35
CA SER A 134 -28.31 19.23 -16.32
C SER A 134 -26.92 19.76 -15.97
N ASN A 135 -26.39 20.64 -16.81
CA ASN A 135 -25.11 21.29 -16.54
C ASN A 135 -25.08 22.09 -15.23
N LYS A 136 -26.23 22.56 -14.74
CA LYS A 136 -26.31 23.47 -13.57
C LYS A 136 -26.36 22.74 -12.22
N ASN A 137 -26.74 21.47 -12.20
CA ASN A 137 -26.93 20.65 -11.00
C ASN A 137 -26.11 19.35 -11.06
N PHE A 138 -25.05 19.33 -11.87
CA PHE A 138 -24.07 18.25 -11.91
C PHE A 138 -22.98 18.53 -10.87
N ASP A 139 -23.24 18.17 -9.62
CA ASP A 139 -22.31 18.35 -8.50
C ASP A 139 -21.96 17.01 -7.83
N GLU A 140 -20.99 17.03 -6.91
CA GLU A 140 -20.51 15.82 -6.25
C GLU A 140 -21.59 15.15 -5.41
N GLU A 141 -22.50 15.90 -4.79
CA GLU A 141 -23.56 15.34 -3.95
C GLU A 141 -24.56 14.53 -4.77
N GLN A 142 -25.07 15.09 -5.88
CA GLN A 142 -25.98 14.38 -6.77
C GLN A 142 -25.29 13.15 -7.39
N MET A 143 -24.03 13.30 -7.80
CA MET A 143 -23.29 12.22 -8.41
C MET A 143 -22.96 11.09 -7.43
N ASP A 144 -22.73 11.39 -6.15
CA ASP A 144 -22.53 10.40 -5.11
C ASP A 144 -23.80 9.57 -4.88
N LYS A 145 -24.99 10.19 -4.89
CA LYS A 145 -26.27 9.48 -4.82
C LYS A 145 -26.47 8.51 -5.99
N ILE A 146 -26.18 8.97 -7.22
CA ILE A 146 -26.27 8.11 -8.42
C ILE A 146 -25.22 6.98 -8.37
N ARG A 147 -24.01 7.27 -7.88
CA ARG A 147 -22.93 6.29 -7.72
C ARG A 147 -23.35 5.17 -6.77
N GLU A 148 -23.88 5.52 -5.59
CA GLU A 148 -24.32 4.52 -4.62
C GLU A 148 -25.52 3.71 -5.13
N ALA A 149 -26.51 4.36 -5.76
CA ALA A 149 -27.61 3.63 -6.39
C ALA A 149 -27.14 2.67 -7.51
N THR A 150 -26.12 3.05 -8.27
CA THR A 150 -25.50 2.18 -9.29
C THR A 150 -24.76 1.00 -8.64
N LYS A 151 -24.03 1.22 -7.54
CA LYS A 151 -23.41 0.13 -6.79
C LYS A 151 -24.45 -0.82 -6.22
N ASP A 152 -25.55 -0.32 -5.67
CA ASP A 152 -26.64 -1.15 -5.15
C ASP A 152 -27.29 -2.00 -6.24
N PHE A 153 -27.47 -1.44 -7.44
CA PHE A 153 -27.88 -2.22 -8.60
C PHE A 153 -26.89 -3.36 -8.90
N LEU A 154 -25.58 -3.08 -8.93
CA LEU A 154 -24.54 -4.08 -9.19
C LEU A 154 -24.46 -5.16 -8.11
N LYS A 155 -24.70 -4.81 -6.84
CA LYS A 155 -24.77 -5.73 -5.68
C LYS A 155 -25.92 -6.73 -5.77
N GLY A 156 -26.99 -6.38 -6.49
CA GLY A 156 -28.17 -7.21 -6.65
C GLY A 156 -28.00 -8.31 -7.70
N LYS A 157 -28.89 -8.28 -8.70
CA LYS A 157 -28.96 -9.30 -9.77
C LYS A 157 -27.65 -9.49 -10.55
N PRO A 158 -26.89 -8.44 -10.94
CA PRO A 158 -25.64 -8.61 -11.68
C PRO A 158 -24.60 -9.44 -10.89
N PHE A 159 -24.46 -9.20 -9.60
CA PHE A 159 -23.56 -9.97 -8.75
C PHE A 159 -23.99 -11.44 -8.61
N LEU A 160 -25.29 -11.72 -8.44
CA LEU A 160 -25.80 -13.10 -8.38
C LEU A 160 -25.54 -13.88 -9.68
N GLU A 161 -25.71 -13.22 -10.83
CA GLU A 161 -25.41 -13.82 -12.13
C GLU A 161 -23.90 -14.02 -12.33
N TYR A 162 -23.06 -13.09 -11.85
CA TYR A 162 -21.61 -13.25 -11.85
C TYR A 162 -21.18 -14.51 -11.08
N LEU A 163 -21.73 -14.75 -9.88
CA LEU A 163 -21.40 -15.92 -9.06
C LEU A 163 -21.71 -17.26 -9.75
N GLN A 164 -22.61 -17.27 -10.74
CA GLN A 164 -22.96 -18.45 -11.53
C GLN A 164 -22.19 -18.54 -12.86
N SER A 165 -21.39 -17.52 -13.19
CA SER A 165 -20.70 -17.39 -14.46
C SER A 165 -19.35 -18.12 -14.51
N SER A 166 -18.84 -18.33 -15.72
CA SER A 166 -17.46 -18.81 -15.94
C SER A 166 -16.40 -17.83 -15.43
N PHE A 167 -16.71 -16.54 -15.33
CA PHE A 167 -15.80 -15.51 -14.78
C PHE A 167 -15.57 -15.72 -13.28
N PHE A 168 -16.62 -16.06 -12.52
CA PHE A 168 -16.44 -16.38 -11.10
C PHE A 168 -15.72 -17.72 -10.92
N TYR A 169 -16.00 -18.72 -11.76
CA TYR A 169 -15.20 -19.95 -11.76
C TYR A 169 -13.71 -19.64 -12.01
N ARG A 170 -13.41 -18.75 -12.95
CA ARG A 170 -12.04 -18.27 -13.21
C ARG A 170 -11.43 -17.59 -11.99
N PHE A 171 -12.20 -16.74 -11.30
CA PHE A 171 -11.77 -16.13 -10.03
C PHE A 171 -11.38 -17.19 -9.00
N LEU A 172 -12.16 -18.28 -8.86
CA LEU A 172 -11.82 -19.38 -7.95
C LEU A 172 -10.51 -20.08 -8.32
N GLN A 173 -10.19 -20.20 -9.62
CA GLN A 173 -8.90 -20.73 -10.05
C GLN A 173 -7.74 -19.83 -9.63
N TRP A 174 -7.90 -18.51 -9.73
CA TRP A 174 -6.94 -17.53 -9.23
C TRP A 174 -6.78 -17.61 -7.71
N LYS A 175 -7.87 -17.80 -6.96
CA LYS A 175 -7.80 -18.01 -5.51
C LYS A 175 -7.07 -19.29 -5.12
N GLU A 176 -7.19 -20.36 -5.89
CA GLU A 176 -6.36 -21.56 -5.66
C GLU A 176 -4.89 -21.33 -6.01
N PHE A 177 -4.60 -20.53 -7.04
CA PHE A 177 -3.24 -20.16 -7.41
C PHE A 177 -2.58 -19.30 -6.32
N GLU A 178 -3.34 -18.37 -5.73
CA GLU A 178 -2.91 -17.52 -4.61
C GLU A 178 -2.55 -18.33 -3.35
N LYS A 179 -3.26 -19.43 -3.08
CA LYS A 179 -3.06 -20.29 -1.89
C LYS A 179 -1.84 -21.20 -1.96
N GLN A 180 -1.03 -21.13 -3.01
CA GLN A 180 0.16 -21.95 -3.13
C GLN A 180 1.17 -21.63 -2.01
N LYS A 181 1.88 -22.67 -1.53
CA LYS A 181 2.88 -22.50 -0.48
C LYS A 181 4.03 -21.63 -0.99
N ILE A 182 4.30 -20.54 -0.30
CA ILE A 182 5.41 -19.63 -0.58
C ILE A 182 6.65 -20.10 0.20
N THR A 183 7.79 -20.14 -0.47
CA THR A 183 9.10 -20.46 0.11
C THR A 183 10.18 -19.55 -0.49
N ASP A 184 11.39 -19.61 0.05
CA ASP A 184 12.57 -18.92 -0.49
C ASP A 184 12.83 -19.22 -1.98
N LYS A 185 12.50 -20.42 -2.46
CA LYS A 185 12.62 -20.81 -3.87
C LYS A 185 11.77 -19.96 -4.83
N TYR A 186 10.77 -19.25 -4.33
CA TYR A 186 9.89 -18.38 -5.10
C TYR A 186 10.56 -17.06 -5.51
N PHE A 187 11.71 -16.73 -4.90
CA PHE A 187 12.40 -15.46 -5.07
C PHE A 187 13.85 -15.64 -5.57
N TYR A 188 14.32 -14.69 -6.38
CA TYR A 188 15.74 -14.40 -6.51
C TYR A 188 16.12 -13.33 -5.48
N GLU A 189 17.29 -13.47 -4.88
CA GLU A 189 17.81 -12.53 -3.90
C GLU A 189 18.96 -11.72 -4.49
N PHE A 190 19.02 -10.44 -4.14
CA PHE A 190 20.02 -9.49 -4.59
C PHE A 190 20.71 -8.85 -3.38
N ARG A 191 20.97 -7.54 -3.43
CA ARG A 191 21.75 -6.83 -2.42
C ARG A 191 21.00 -6.61 -1.11
N THR A 192 21.75 -6.54 -0.01
CA THR A 192 21.27 -5.99 1.26
C THR A 192 21.03 -4.48 1.13
N LEU A 193 19.87 -4.05 1.63
CA LEU A 193 19.40 -2.66 1.66
C LEU A 193 19.58 -2.03 3.05
N GLY A 194 19.47 -2.83 4.10
CA GLY A 194 19.62 -2.38 5.49
C GLY A 194 19.81 -3.53 6.47
N ARG A 195 20.33 -3.23 7.66
CA ARG A 195 20.40 -4.17 8.80
C ARG A 195 19.74 -3.58 10.03
N GLY A 196 18.99 -4.42 10.75
CA GLY A 196 18.23 -4.03 11.93
C GLY A 196 18.50 -4.94 13.14
N GLY A 197 17.81 -4.67 14.25
CA GLY A 197 18.05 -5.35 15.53
C GLY A 197 17.77 -6.87 15.52
N PHE A 198 16.85 -7.33 14.66
CA PHE A 198 16.42 -8.72 14.55
C PHE A 198 16.77 -9.36 13.20
N GLY A 199 17.18 -8.56 12.22
CA GLY A 199 17.27 -9.01 10.85
C GLY A 199 18.16 -8.19 9.94
N GLU A 200 18.07 -8.53 8.67
CA GLU A 200 18.46 -7.67 7.57
C GLU A 200 17.29 -7.51 6.60
N VAL A 201 17.41 -6.52 5.71
CA VAL A 201 16.48 -6.28 4.62
C VAL A 201 17.27 -6.39 3.33
N CYS A 202 16.87 -7.27 2.41
CA CYS A 202 17.49 -7.41 1.10
C CYS A 202 16.48 -7.20 -0.04
N ALA A 203 16.96 -6.83 -1.22
CA ALA A 203 16.14 -6.78 -2.41
C ALA A 203 15.88 -8.21 -2.93
N VAL A 204 14.63 -8.51 -3.27
CA VAL A 204 14.24 -9.79 -3.86
C VAL A 204 13.39 -9.57 -5.10
N GLN A 205 13.39 -10.54 -6.01
CA GLN A 205 12.53 -10.56 -7.19
C GLN A 205 11.71 -11.83 -7.22
N VAL A 206 10.40 -11.70 -7.42
CA VAL A 206 9.54 -12.85 -7.66
C VAL A 206 9.87 -13.47 -9.02
N LYS A 207 10.24 -14.75 -9.04
CA LYS A 207 10.83 -15.38 -10.24
C LYS A 207 9.92 -15.37 -11.46
N HIS A 208 8.63 -15.64 -11.26
CA HIS A 208 7.69 -15.76 -12.37
C HIS A 208 7.12 -14.41 -12.76
N THR A 209 6.89 -13.45 -11.85
CA THR A 209 6.34 -12.13 -12.23
C THR A 209 7.41 -11.11 -12.63
N GLY A 210 8.65 -11.28 -12.15
CA GLY A 210 9.71 -10.28 -12.25
C GLY A 210 9.56 -9.13 -11.27
N GLN A 211 8.54 -9.14 -10.41
CA GLN A 211 8.26 -8.05 -9.49
C GLN A 211 9.35 -7.95 -8.42
N MET A 212 9.87 -6.74 -8.23
CA MET A 212 10.88 -6.44 -7.21
C MET A 212 10.21 -6.05 -5.88
N TYR A 213 10.78 -6.55 -4.77
CA TYR A 213 10.36 -6.28 -3.40
C TYR A 213 11.56 -6.11 -2.47
N ALA A 214 11.30 -5.63 -1.26
CA ALA A 214 12.21 -5.75 -0.13
C ALA A 214 11.80 -6.95 0.75
N CYS A 215 12.75 -7.75 1.20
CA CYS A 215 12.51 -8.88 2.11
C CYS A 215 13.18 -8.59 3.46
N LYS A 216 12.37 -8.31 4.49
CA LYS A 216 12.81 -8.17 5.88
C LYS A 216 12.92 -9.58 6.48
N LYS A 217 14.16 -10.04 6.67
CA LYS A 217 14.51 -11.36 7.18
C LYS A 217 14.84 -11.28 8.67
N LEU A 218 13.97 -11.83 9.52
CA LEU A 218 14.13 -11.86 10.96
C LEU A 218 14.72 -13.21 11.38
N ASN A 219 15.91 -13.22 11.98
CA ASN A 219 16.56 -14.45 12.40
C ASN A 219 15.82 -15.08 13.59
N LYS A 220 15.37 -16.34 13.45
CA LYS A 220 14.52 -17.03 14.43
C LYS A 220 15.16 -17.12 15.81
N ARG A 221 16.45 -17.46 15.87
CA ARG A 221 17.19 -17.58 17.14
C ARG A 221 17.38 -16.24 17.82
N ARG A 222 17.72 -15.20 17.05
CA ARG A 222 17.86 -13.83 17.57
C ARG A 222 16.52 -13.26 18.05
N LEU A 223 15.43 -13.58 17.37
CA LEU A 223 14.08 -13.20 17.77
C LEU A 223 13.76 -13.76 19.15
N LYS A 224 13.99 -15.07 19.34
CA LYS A 224 13.80 -15.77 20.62
C LYS A 224 14.66 -15.21 21.75
N LYS A 225 15.96 -14.97 21.50
CA LYS A 225 16.87 -14.38 22.48
C LYS A 225 16.36 -13.07 23.07
N LYS A 226 15.78 -12.24 22.20
CA LYS A 226 15.37 -10.87 22.52
C LYS A 226 13.89 -10.74 22.91
N GLY A 227 13.14 -11.84 22.93
CA GLY A 227 11.70 -11.81 23.18
C GLY A 227 10.91 -11.02 22.12
N GLY A 228 11.39 -11.04 20.86
CA GLY A 228 10.85 -10.23 19.77
C GLY A 228 9.67 -10.85 19.02
N GLU A 229 9.26 -12.08 19.38
CA GLU A 229 8.26 -12.88 18.65
C GLU A 229 6.92 -12.16 18.53
N ARG A 230 6.43 -11.63 19.66
CA ARG A 230 5.17 -10.88 19.70
C ARG A 230 5.21 -9.63 18.83
N LEU A 231 6.33 -8.90 18.82
CA LEU A 231 6.48 -7.68 18.02
C LEU A 231 6.47 -8.01 16.52
N ALA A 232 7.18 -9.07 16.12
CA ALA A 232 7.20 -9.53 14.72
C ALA A 232 5.82 -9.97 14.23
N LEU A 233 5.08 -10.71 15.05
CA LEU A 233 3.72 -11.14 14.70
C LEU A 233 2.74 -9.97 14.62
N LEU A 234 2.81 -9.01 15.55
CA LEU A 234 1.99 -7.80 15.51
C LEU A 234 2.29 -6.96 14.25
N GLU A 235 3.57 -6.77 13.93
CA GLU A 235 3.97 -6.08 12.69
C GLU A 235 3.36 -6.76 11.46
N LYS A 236 3.48 -8.09 11.36
CA LYS A 236 2.91 -8.89 10.27
C LYS A 236 1.39 -8.76 10.19
N GLN A 237 0.69 -8.89 11.31
CA GLN A 237 -0.78 -8.81 11.37
C GLN A 237 -1.31 -7.42 10.99
N ILE A 238 -0.62 -6.35 11.41
CA ILE A 238 -0.97 -4.98 11.03
C ILE A 238 -0.75 -4.79 9.52
N LEU A 239 0.41 -5.19 9.02
CA LEU A 239 0.77 -5.08 7.61
C LEU A 239 -0.18 -5.84 6.66
N GLU A 240 -0.73 -6.99 7.09
CA GLU A 240 -1.72 -7.74 6.30
C GLU A 240 -3.06 -7.02 6.15
N LYS A 241 -3.45 -6.20 7.14
CA LYS A 241 -4.72 -5.47 7.12
C LYS A 241 -4.62 -4.20 6.29
N ILE A 242 -3.43 -3.62 6.18
CA ILE A 242 -3.20 -2.33 5.52
C ILE A 242 -3.15 -2.50 4.01
N ASN A 243 -3.82 -1.58 3.30
CA ASN A 243 -3.67 -1.38 1.87
C ASN A 243 -3.69 0.12 1.56
N SER A 244 -2.51 0.74 1.50
CA SER A 244 -2.35 2.18 1.36
C SER A 244 -1.19 2.53 0.42
N LEU A 245 -1.31 3.65 -0.29
CA LEU A 245 -0.22 4.21 -1.11
C LEU A 245 0.87 4.88 -0.27
N PHE A 246 0.60 5.18 1.00
CA PHE A 246 1.50 5.95 1.88
C PHE A 246 2.03 5.13 3.05
N ILE A 247 1.80 3.82 3.04
CA ILE A 247 2.35 2.85 3.99
C ILE A 247 2.88 1.69 3.17
N ILE A 248 4.00 1.12 3.59
CA ILE A 248 4.53 -0.09 2.96
C ILE A 248 3.51 -1.22 3.08
N ASN A 249 3.20 -1.85 1.95
CA ASN A 249 2.32 -3.01 1.91
C ASN A 249 3.13 -4.30 1.99
N LEU A 250 2.53 -5.33 2.60
CA LEU A 250 3.05 -6.68 2.63
C LEU A 250 2.47 -7.49 1.47
N ALA A 251 3.33 -8.11 0.69
CA ALA A 251 2.95 -8.99 -0.41
C ALA A 251 3.02 -10.47 0.00
N TYR A 252 4.02 -10.86 0.80
CA TYR A 252 4.18 -12.24 1.26
C TYR A 252 4.72 -12.32 2.68
N ALA A 253 4.26 -13.30 3.45
CA ALA A 253 4.86 -13.71 4.72
C ALA A 253 5.15 -15.21 4.70
N TYR A 254 6.40 -15.59 4.91
CA TYR A 254 6.82 -16.99 4.93
C TYR A 254 7.98 -17.19 5.90
N ASP A 255 8.32 -18.45 6.17
CA ASP A 255 9.49 -18.82 6.94
C ASP A 255 10.35 -19.83 6.18
N ASN A 256 11.63 -19.88 6.54
CA ASN A 256 12.56 -20.92 6.14
C ASN A 256 13.26 -21.50 7.38
N GLN A 257 14.31 -22.29 7.18
CA GLN A 257 15.02 -22.95 8.28
C GLN A 257 15.52 -21.96 9.35
N THR A 258 15.94 -20.76 8.97
CA THR A 258 16.67 -19.83 9.85
C THR A 258 15.96 -18.49 10.07
N HIS A 259 15.03 -18.10 9.19
CA HIS A 259 14.41 -16.78 9.18
C HIS A 259 12.89 -16.83 9.05
N LEU A 260 12.25 -15.82 9.63
CA LEU A 260 10.92 -15.35 9.24
C LEU A 260 11.09 -14.22 8.22
N CYS A 261 10.29 -14.20 7.16
CA CYS A 261 10.45 -13.29 6.03
C CYS A 261 9.16 -12.51 5.78
N LEU A 262 9.27 -11.18 5.76
CA LEU A 262 8.22 -10.26 5.30
C LEU A 262 8.67 -9.66 3.96
N VAL A 263 7.96 -9.99 2.89
CA VAL A 263 8.21 -9.45 1.55
C VAL A 263 7.25 -8.29 1.31
N MET A 264 7.80 -7.10 1.13
CA MET A 264 7.09 -5.83 1.19
C MET A 264 7.54 -4.87 0.08
N ASP A 265 6.81 -3.79 -0.13
CA ASP A 265 7.12 -2.78 -1.15
C ASP A 265 8.61 -2.39 -1.15
N LEU A 266 9.24 -2.41 -2.33
CA LEU A 266 10.64 -1.98 -2.48
C LEU A 266 10.72 -0.45 -2.59
N MET A 267 11.43 0.17 -1.65
CA MET A 267 11.63 1.61 -1.59
C MET A 267 13.06 1.98 -2.02
N ASN A 268 13.26 2.17 -3.32
CA ASN A 268 14.59 2.39 -3.93
C ASN A 268 15.06 3.86 -3.92
N GLY A 269 14.26 4.79 -3.41
CA GLY A 269 14.59 6.21 -3.28
C GLY A 269 15.31 6.59 -1.99
N GLY A 270 15.59 5.63 -1.10
CA GLY A 270 16.25 5.85 0.19
C GLY A 270 15.30 6.40 1.27
N ASP A 271 15.83 6.55 2.49
CA ASP A 271 15.10 7.10 3.63
C ASP A 271 15.15 8.63 3.68
N LEU A 272 14.13 9.26 4.29
CA LEU A 272 14.01 10.71 4.37
C LEU A 272 15.18 11.34 5.13
N LYS A 273 15.82 10.63 6.07
CA LYS A 273 17.03 11.13 6.73
C LYS A 273 18.16 11.38 5.73
N PHE A 274 18.40 10.44 4.81
CA PHE A 274 19.37 10.62 3.72
C PHE A 274 19.02 11.86 2.89
N HIS A 275 17.73 12.08 2.59
CA HIS A 275 17.27 13.27 1.87
C HIS A 275 17.53 14.59 2.61
N ILE A 276 17.39 14.59 3.94
CA ILE A 276 17.60 15.79 4.76
C ILE A 276 19.10 16.13 4.90
N TYR A 277 19.94 15.12 5.13
CA TYR A 277 21.31 15.34 5.60
C TYR A 277 22.40 15.08 4.57
N ASN A 278 22.14 14.21 3.60
CA ASN A 278 23.14 13.68 2.67
C ASN A 278 22.85 14.02 1.21
N LEU A 279 21.59 14.27 0.86
CA LEU A 279 21.21 14.64 -0.51
C LEU A 279 21.42 16.14 -0.77
N GLY A 280 22.61 16.49 -1.27
CA GLY A 280 22.92 17.86 -1.65
C GLY A 280 23.08 18.81 -0.47
N LYS A 281 22.43 19.97 -0.51
CA LYS A 281 22.45 20.91 0.62
C LYS A 281 21.53 20.41 1.73
N ARG A 282 21.98 20.49 2.98
CA ARG A 282 21.16 20.15 4.16
C ARG A 282 19.80 20.86 4.14
N GLY A 283 18.77 20.09 4.46
CA GLY A 283 17.36 20.50 4.41
C GLY A 283 16.74 20.17 3.06
N ILE A 284 15.42 20.28 2.98
CA ILE A 284 14.64 19.94 1.80
C ILE A 284 13.91 21.21 1.31
N ARG A 285 13.82 21.37 -0.01
CA ARG A 285 13.04 22.45 -0.65
C ARG A 285 11.56 22.39 -0.23
N MET A 286 10.95 23.55 -0.07
CA MET A 286 9.61 23.66 0.51
C MET A 286 8.52 22.92 -0.29
N ASP A 287 8.61 22.89 -1.62
CA ASP A 287 7.72 22.10 -2.49
C ASP A 287 7.72 20.60 -2.13
N ARG A 288 8.91 20.02 -1.92
CA ARG A 288 9.06 18.64 -1.44
C ARG A 288 8.60 18.47 0.00
N VAL A 289 8.84 19.45 0.88
CA VAL A 289 8.38 19.40 2.28
C VAL A 289 6.85 19.31 2.34
N ILE A 290 6.14 20.16 1.58
CA ILE A 290 4.67 20.13 1.52
C ILE A 290 4.19 18.78 0.98
N TYR A 291 4.81 18.30 -0.10
CA TYR A 291 4.45 17.02 -0.74
C TYR A 291 4.62 15.82 0.20
N TYR A 292 5.78 15.65 0.83
CA TYR A 292 6.00 14.54 1.77
C TYR A 292 5.16 14.68 3.04
N THR A 293 4.97 15.89 3.56
CA THR A 293 4.10 16.11 4.72
C THR A 293 2.67 15.69 4.42
N ALA A 294 2.16 16.00 3.22
CA ALA A 294 0.81 15.61 2.82
C ALA A 294 0.69 14.07 2.76
N GLN A 295 1.64 13.39 2.13
CA GLN A 295 1.66 11.92 2.02
C GLN A 295 1.79 11.23 3.38
N ILE A 296 2.72 11.68 4.22
CA ILE A 296 2.90 11.19 5.60
C ILE A 296 1.59 11.35 6.39
N THR A 297 0.96 12.53 6.29
CA THR A 297 -0.29 12.83 7.00
C THR A 297 -1.40 11.88 6.54
N THR A 298 -1.57 11.67 5.23
CA THR A 298 -2.54 10.72 4.69
C THR A 298 -2.26 9.28 5.14
N GLY A 299 -0.99 8.87 5.21
CA GLY A 299 -0.61 7.56 5.77
C GLY A 299 -1.01 7.40 7.24
N ILE A 300 -0.77 8.42 8.07
CA ILE A 300 -1.18 8.44 9.49
C ILE A 300 -2.70 8.40 9.63
N LEU A 301 -3.44 9.18 8.84
CA LEU A 301 -4.90 9.16 8.84
C LEU A 301 -5.45 7.78 8.48
N HIS A 302 -4.85 7.10 7.50
CA HIS A 302 -5.25 5.76 7.11
C HIS A 302 -5.10 4.79 8.30
N LEU A 303 -3.95 4.80 8.99
CA LEU A 303 -3.77 3.99 10.21
C LEU A 303 -4.81 4.33 11.28
N HIS A 304 -5.05 5.62 11.53
CA HIS A 304 -6.02 6.06 12.52
C HIS A 304 -7.46 5.63 12.18
N SER A 305 -7.84 5.62 10.90
CA SER A 305 -9.15 5.12 10.45
C SER A 305 -9.37 3.64 10.78
N MET A 306 -8.27 2.91 10.95
CA MET A 306 -8.23 1.50 11.36
C MET A 306 -8.00 1.32 12.86
N ASN A 307 -8.03 2.41 13.65
CA ASN A 307 -7.68 2.45 15.07
C ASN A 307 -6.23 2.00 15.36
N ILE A 308 -5.31 2.17 14.42
CA ILE A 308 -3.90 1.79 14.58
C ILE A 308 -3.08 3.04 14.86
N VAL A 309 -2.26 3.02 15.92
CA VAL A 309 -1.32 4.10 16.23
C VAL A 309 0.09 3.66 15.87
N TYR A 310 0.78 4.45 15.04
CA TYR A 310 2.08 4.12 14.47
C TYR A 310 3.25 4.15 15.49
N ARG A 311 3.30 5.18 16.35
CA ARG A 311 4.24 5.37 17.48
C ARG A 311 5.75 5.50 17.17
N ASP A 312 6.22 5.39 15.93
CA ASP A 312 7.66 5.52 15.61
C ASP A 312 7.93 6.40 14.37
N MET A 313 7.30 7.59 14.25
CA MET A 313 7.71 8.52 13.20
C MET A 313 9.09 9.08 13.48
N LYS A 314 9.90 9.02 12.44
CA LYS A 314 11.22 9.62 12.32
C LYS A 314 11.63 9.59 10.84
N PRO A 315 12.57 10.43 10.39
CA PRO A 315 12.99 10.45 8.99
C PRO A 315 13.57 9.11 8.48
N GLU A 316 14.13 8.27 9.35
CA GLU A 316 14.61 6.93 8.96
C GLU A 316 13.48 5.99 8.53
N ASN A 317 12.26 6.19 9.04
CA ASN A 317 11.14 5.30 8.78
C ASN A 317 10.24 5.78 7.63
N VAL A 318 10.54 6.93 7.03
CA VAL A 318 9.85 7.44 5.84
C VAL A 318 10.73 7.13 4.63
N LEU A 319 10.30 6.19 3.79
CA LEU A 319 11.08 5.73 2.65
C LEU A 319 10.49 6.24 1.34
N LEU A 320 11.32 6.48 0.33
CA LEU A 320 10.87 6.93 -0.99
C LEU A 320 10.92 5.78 -2.00
N ASP A 321 9.91 5.72 -2.87
CA ASP A 321 9.87 4.78 -3.99
C ASP A 321 10.51 5.36 -5.26
N GLY A 322 10.51 4.58 -6.34
CA GLY A 322 11.18 4.91 -7.59
C GLY A 322 10.48 6.01 -8.37
N LYS A 323 9.26 6.34 -7.98
CA LYS A 323 8.47 7.43 -8.53
C LYS A 323 8.64 8.70 -7.71
N GLY A 324 9.25 8.63 -6.51
CA GLY A 324 9.44 9.78 -5.63
C GLY A 324 8.31 9.99 -4.62
N GLN A 325 7.41 9.01 -4.45
CA GLN A 325 6.40 9.02 -3.40
C GLN A 325 7.00 8.46 -2.11
N CYS A 326 6.62 9.02 -0.95
CA CYS A 326 7.06 8.51 0.34
C CYS A 326 6.02 7.59 0.99
N ARG A 327 6.50 6.59 1.73
CA ARG A 327 5.68 5.66 2.53
C ARG A 327 6.25 5.48 3.92
N LEU A 328 5.35 5.28 4.87
CA LEU A 328 5.70 4.87 6.23
C LEU A 328 6.11 3.39 6.24
N SER A 329 7.21 3.10 6.92
CA SER A 329 7.83 1.78 7.07
C SER A 329 7.91 1.36 8.54
N ASP A 330 8.41 0.16 8.86
CA ASP A 330 8.67 -0.33 10.22
C ASP A 330 7.51 -0.16 11.23
N LEU A 331 6.53 -1.06 11.13
CA LEU A 331 5.33 -1.07 11.99
C LEU A 331 5.54 -1.87 13.29
N GLY A 332 6.79 -2.20 13.63
CA GLY A 332 7.13 -3.04 14.80
C GLY A 332 6.71 -2.45 16.15
N LEU A 333 6.50 -1.13 16.23
CA LEU A 333 5.97 -0.44 17.40
C LEU A 333 4.50 -0.03 17.25
N ALA A 334 3.86 -0.30 16.12
CA ALA A 334 2.46 0.07 15.92
C ALA A 334 1.54 -0.80 16.78
N VAL A 335 0.41 -0.24 17.20
CA VAL A 335 -0.60 -0.96 18.01
C VAL A 335 -2.00 -0.60 17.56
N GLU A 336 -2.83 -1.63 17.42
CA GLU A 336 -4.27 -1.51 17.24
C GLU A 336 -4.94 -1.21 18.60
N LEU A 337 -5.65 -0.09 18.67
CA LEU A 337 -6.41 0.33 19.83
C LEU A 337 -7.75 -0.41 19.87
N PRO A 338 -8.11 -1.04 21.00
CA PRO A 338 -9.48 -1.49 21.19
C PRO A 338 -10.43 -0.27 21.17
N MET A 339 -11.60 -0.42 20.54
CA MET A 339 -12.61 0.64 20.45
C MET A 339 -12.89 1.28 21.82
N GLY A 340 -12.76 2.61 21.88
CA GLY A 340 -13.01 3.40 23.10
C GLY A 340 -11.96 3.28 24.20
N LYS A 341 -10.82 2.62 23.97
CA LYS A 341 -9.74 2.48 24.96
C LYS A 341 -8.49 3.28 24.58
N THR A 342 -7.83 3.81 25.60
CA THR A 342 -6.51 4.46 25.49
C THR A 342 -5.41 3.51 25.98
N ILE A 343 -4.21 3.64 25.42
CA ILE A 343 -3.02 2.87 25.85
C ILE A 343 -2.01 3.83 26.50
N CYS A 344 -1.47 3.46 27.67
CA CYS A 344 -0.49 4.25 28.42
C CYS A 344 0.96 3.71 28.31
N GLN A 345 1.22 2.71 27.47
CA GLN A 345 2.56 2.13 27.30
C GLN A 345 3.50 3.10 26.57
N LYS A 346 4.63 3.43 27.20
CA LYS A 346 5.72 4.20 26.57
C LYS A 346 6.44 3.34 25.53
N ALA A 347 6.48 3.82 24.28
CA ALA A 347 7.24 3.23 23.17
C ALA A 347 7.65 4.35 22.18
N GLY A 348 8.74 4.16 21.45
CA GLY A 348 9.26 5.11 20.45
C GLY A 348 10.77 5.36 20.60
N THR A 349 11.34 6.09 19.66
CA THR A 349 12.77 6.46 19.66
C THR A 349 13.01 7.69 20.56
N THR A 350 14.07 7.73 21.38
CA THR A 350 14.38 8.89 22.24
C THR A 350 14.55 10.16 21.41
N GLY A 351 13.79 11.20 21.75
CA GLY A 351 13.61 12.40 20.92
C GLY A 351 12.22 12.44 20.27
N TYR A 352 11.60 11.28 19.99
CA TYR A 352 10.34 11.12 19.25
C TYR A 352 9.19 10.46 20.09
N MET A 353 9.38 10.23 21.39
CA MET A 353 8.42 9.52 22.27
C MET A 353 7.28 10.43 22.81
N ALA A 354 6.24 10.63 21.98
CA ALA A 354 4.90 11.24 22.24
C ALA A 354 4.81 12.66 22.84
N PRO A 355 3.89 13.55 22.38
CA PRO A 355 2.95 13.49 21.25
C PRO A 355 3.38 14.21 19.93
N GLU A 356 4.66 14.46 19.75
CA GLU A 356 5.29 15.29 18.70
C GLU A 356 5.67 14.63 17.36
N ILE A 357 5.09 13.48 17.06
CA ILE A 357 5.54 12.55 16.03
C ILE A 357 5.57 13.15 14.60
N LEU A 358 4.57 13.96 14.20
CA LEU A 358 4.59 14.71 12.92
C LEU A 358 5.33 16.07 13.01
N ARG A 359 5.53 16.58 14.22
CA ARG A 359 6.09 17.91 14.51
C ARG A 359 7.56 17.99 14.12
N GLN A 360 8.31 16.93 14.43
CA GLN A 360 9.77 16.95 14.34
C GLN A 360 10.21 16.76 12.90
N ASP A 361 9.51 15.92 12.15
CA ASP A 361 9.81 15.64 10.75
C ASP A 361 9.68 16.91 9.88
N ILE A 362 8.61 17.70 10.02
CA ILE A 362 8.45 18.94 9.24
C ILE A 362 9.56 19.94 9.58
N TYR A 363 9.84 20.12 10.87
CA TYR A 363 10.89 21.03 11.30
C TYR A 363 12.27 20.57 10.80
N GLU A 364 12.57 19.28 10.92
CA GLU A 364 13.83 18.69 10.52
C GLU A 364 14.01 18.70 9.00
N MET A 365 12.94 18.48 8.24
CA MET A 365 12.95 18.64 6.78
C MET A 365 13.35 20.07 6.37
N VAL A 366 12.84 21.09 7.06
CA VAL A 366 13.13 22.50 6.74
C VAL A 366 14.51 22.93 7.25
N ALA A 367 14.83 22.62 8.52
CA ALA A 367 15.98 23.17 9.22
C ALA A 367 17.18 22.23 9.31
N ALA A 368 17.05 20.96 8.90
CA ALA A 368 18.06 19.91 9.02
C ALA A 368 18.67 19.77 10.42
N ARG A 369 17.80 19.87 11.43
CA ARG A 369 18.09 19.73 12.86
C ARG A 369 16.77 19.51 13.60
N LEU A 370 16.85 18.97 14.82
CA LEU A 370 15.66 18.82 15.66
C LEU A 370 15.27 20.17 16.31
N PRO A 371 13.99 20.39 16.63
CA PRO A 371 13.54 21.63 17.27
C PRO A 371 14.24 21.99 18.59
N PHE A 372 14.71 20.98 19.33
CA PHE A 372 15.24 21.12 20.70
C PHE A 372 16.64 20.54 20.90
N LYS A 373 17.26 20.06 19.82
CA LYS A 373 18.60 19.46 19.83
C LYS A 373 19.28 19.69 18.48
N ASP A 374 20.44 20.32 18.51
CA ASP A 374 21.21 20.50 17.28
C ASP A 374 21.97 19.22 16.87
N PHE A 375 22.28 19.11 15.57
CA PHE A 375 22.84 17.91 14.93
C PHE A 375 24.14 17.38 15.58
N ARG A 376 24.91 18.22 16.29
CA ARG A 376 26.15 17.84 16.97
C ARG A 376 26.12 18.07 18.49
N GLU A 377 24.97 18.42 19.03
CA GLU A 377 24.83 18.70 20.45
C GLU A 377 24.83 17.38 21.25
N LYS A 378 25.80 17.21 22.15
CA LYS A 378 25.84 16.07 23.07
C LYS A 378 25.10 16.46 24.35
N VAL A 379 23.84 16.06 24.43
CA VAL A 379 22.94 16.35 25.56
C VAL A 379 22.36 15.04 26.09
N GLN A 380 22.20 14.94 27.41
CA GLN A 380 21.54 13.81 28.05
C GLN A 380 20.06 13.74 27.68
N ASN A 381 19.50 12.53 27.62
CA ASN A 381 18.12 12.30 27.20
C ASN A 381 17.09 13.03 28.08
N ASP A 382 17.36 13.15 29.38
CA ASP A 382 16.46 13.83 30.32
C ASP A 382 16.36 15.33 30.02
N GLU A 383 17.47 15.97 29.64
CA GLU A 383 17.47 17.38 29.26
C GLU A 383 16.77 17.60 27.91
N VAL A 384 16.95 16.71 26.93
CA VAL A 384 16.17 16.77 25.67
C VAL A 384 14.67 16.62 25.95
N THR A 385 14.31 15.74 26.88
CA THR A 385 12.92 15.52 27.32
C THR A 385 12.37 16.78 27.99
N ARG A 386 13.12 17.38 28.91
CA ARG A 386 12.77 18.64 29.58
C ARG A 386 12.52 19.75 28.56
N ARG A 387 13.45 19.99 27.63
CA ARG A 387 13.32 20.99 26.56
C ARG A 387 12.06 20.76 25.71
N THR A 388 11.78 19.50 25.38
CA THR A 388 10.62 19.13 24.57
C THR A 388 9.29 19.43 25.28
N LEU A 389 9.24 19.23 26.61
CA LEU A 389 8.06 19.46 27.43
C LEU A 389 7.87 20.93 27.84
N GLU A 390 8.97 21.65 28.11
CA GLU A 390 8.95 22.96 28.76
C GLU A 390 9.16 24.11 27.76
N ASP A 391 10.17 24.01 26.90
CA ASP A 391 10.68 25.12 26.10
C ASP A 391 9.78 25.44 24.88
N LYS A 392 9.88 26.68 24.39
CA LYS A 392 9.22 27.12 23.15
C LYS A 392 10.10 26.78 21.94
N CYS A 393 9.46 26.30 20.87
CA CYS A 393 10.14 26.05 19.60
C CYS A 393 10.63 27.36 18.97
N LYS A 394 11.89 27.37 18.48
CA LYS A 394 12.49 28.52 17.79
C LYS A 394 12.52 28.27 16.28
N PHE A 395 12.13 29.25 15.48
CA PHE A 395 12.09 29.16 14.01
C PHE A 395 13.16 30.06 13.38
N GLU A 396 14.42 29.63 13.47
CA GLU A 396 15.57 30.42 13.03
C GLU A 396 15.91 30.24 11.54
N HIS A 397 15.44 29.16 10.91
CA HIS A 397 15.67 28.92 9.49
C HIS A 397 14.82 29.86 8.63
N LYS A 398 15.43 30.44 7.58
CA LYS A 398 14.78 31.42 6.70
C LYS A 398 13.57 30.89 5.93
N ASP A 399 13.53 29.58 5.67
CA ASP A 399 12.47 28.94 4.89
C ASP A 399 11.23 28.61 5.74
N PHE A 400 11.22 28.97 7.03
CA PHE A 400 9.99 28.93 7.85
C PHE A 400 9.09 30.13 7.53
N ASP A 401 8.16 29.94 6.60
CA ASP A 401 7.09 30.89 6.30
C ASP A 401 5.96 30.86 7.36
N ALA A 402 4.98 31.78 7.24
CA ALA A 402 3.88 31.87 8.20
C ALA A 402 2.99 30.61 8.22
N PRO A 403 2.58 30.04 7.06
CA PRO A 403 1.84 28.76 7.02
C PRO A 403 2.59 27.60 7.69
N THR A 404 3.88 27.45 7.44
CA THR A 404 4.70 26.37 8.04
C THR A 404 4.83 26.55 9.54
N LYS A 405 5.07 27.78 10.02
CA LYS A 405 5.10 28.09 11.46
C LYS A 405 3.76 27.79 12.13
N ASP A 406 2.63 28.17 11.51
CA ASP A 406 1.30 27.90 12.04
C ASP A 406 1.02 26.40 12.11
N LEU A 407 1.27 25.66 11.02
CA LEU A 407 1.10 24.20 10.98
C LEU A 407 1.91 23.52 12.09
N ILE A 408 3.21 23.83 12.17
CA ILE A 408 4.08 23.30 13.22
C ILE A 408 3.48 23.66 14.58
N ASN A 409 3.20 24.94 14.87
CA ASN A 409 2.64 25.38 16.16
C ASN A 409 1.32 24.69 16.54
N ARG A 410 0.46 24.38 15.57
CA ARG A 410 -0.79 23.63 15.80
C ARG A 410 -0.53 22.15 16.10
N PHE A 411 0.46 21.53 15.49
CA PHE A 411 0.97 20.22 15.91
C PHE A 411 1.70 20.30 17.27
N LEU A 412 2.32 21.44 17.63
CA LEU A 412 3.05 21.64 18.90
C LEU A 412 2.15 21.92 20.12
N LYS A 413 0.83 21.99 19.98
CA LYS A 413 -0.05 22.24 21.13
C LYS A 413 0.18 21.15 22.19
N LYS A 414 0.55 21.56 23.41
CA LYS A 414 0.92 20.66 24.51
C LYS A 414 -0.25 19.75 24.92
N LYS A 415 -1.46 20.33 25.01
CA LYS A 415 -2.70 19.59 25.27
C LYS A 415 -3.15 18.84 24.01
N VAL A 416 -3.43 17.54 24.16
CA VAL A 416 -3.83 16.64 23.06
C VAL A 416 -5.14 17.11 22.42
N GLU A 417 -6.12 17.54 23.23
CA GLU A 417 -7.43 17.98 22.71
C GLU A 417 -7.37 19.20 21.78
N ASN A 418 -6.30 20.00 21.89
CA ASN A 418 -6.10 21.23 21.13
C ASN A 418 -5.18 21.02 19.91
N ARG A 419 -4.73 19.78 19.65
CA ARG A 419 -3.79 19.47 18.58
C ARG A 419 -4.52 19.23 17.26
N LEU A 420 -3.93 19.71 16.17
CA LEU A 420 -4.38 19.39 14.82
C LEU A 420 -4.38 17.87 14.58
N GLY A 421 -5.43 17.35 13.97
CA GLY A 421 -5.61 15.92 13.69
C GLY A 421 -6.38 15.15 14.78
N CYS A 422 -6.65 15.74 15.95
CA CYS A 422 -7.47 15.12 17.00
C CYS A 422 -8.97 15.49 16.89
N ASN A 423 -9.32 16.66 16.34
CA ASN A 423 -10.69 17.18 16.30
C ASN A 423 -11.05 17.98 15.02
N ALA A 424 -10.18 18.07 13.98
CA ALA A 424 -10.39 19.02 12.87
C ALA A 424 -9.83 18.58 11.51
N ASP A 425 -10.46 19.11 10.46
CA ASP A 425 -10.15 18.98 9.03
C ASP A 425 -8.71 19.44 8.72
N LEU A 426 -7.99 18.65 7.92
CA LEU A 426 -6.60 18.90 7.51
C LEU A 426 -6.49 19.94 6.40
N ARG A 427 -7.60 20.48 5.89
CA ARG A 427 -7.63 21.60 4.94
C ARG A 427 -7.07 22.89 5.57
N GLN A 428 -5.74 22.96 5.65
CA GLN A 428 -4.98 24.10 6.14
C GLN A 428 -4.35 24.89 4.99
N ALA A 429 -4.01 26.16 5.27
CA ALA A 429 -3.27 27.02 4.34
C ALA A 429 -2.01 26.35 3.79
N PHE A 430 -1.35 25.54 4.62
CA PHE A 430 -0.15 24.79 4.25
C PHE A 430 -0.36 23.81 3.07
N PHE A 431 -1.54 23.22 2.91
CA PHE A 431 -1.83 22.25 1.86
C PHE A 431 -2.57 22.88 0.66
N GLN A 432 -2.74 24.20 0.60
CA GLN A 432 -3.48 24.87 -0.48
C GLN A 432 -2.90 24.60 -1.87
N SER A 433 -1.60 24.33 -1.98
CA SER A 433 -0.94 24.03 -3.24
C SER A 433 -1.08 22.57 -3.70
N ILE A 434 -1.72 21.70 -2.91
CA ILE A 434 -1.88 20.28 -3.23
C ILE A 434 -3.35 19.86 -3.15
N ASN A 435 -3.86 19.31 -4.24
CA ASN A 435 -5.15 18.64 -4.27
C ASN A 435 -5.06 17.28 -3.54
N LEU A 436 -5.56 17.21 -2.30
CA LEU A 436 -5.48 16.01 -1.45
C LEU A 436 -6.22 14.80 -2.03
N HIS A 437 -7.36 15.00 -2.71
CA HIS A 437 -8.11 13.91 -3.33
C HIS A 437 -7.32 13.27 -4.48
N ARG A 438 -6.66 14.09 -5.30
CA ARG A 438 -5.72 13.61 -6.33
C ARG A 438 -4.47 12.99 -5.72
N LEU A 439 -3.97 13.52 -4.60
CA LEU A 439 -2.83 12.95 -3.89
C LEU A 439 -3.13 11.53 -3.44
N GLU A 440 -4.28 11.31 -2.80
CA GLU A 440 -4.78 10.01 -2.36
C GLU A 440 -4.91 8.98 -3.49
N ALA A 441 -5.21 9.44 -4.70
CA ALA A 441 -5.24 8.61 -5.90
C ALA A 441 -3.86 8.40 -6.56
N GLY A 442 -2.79 9.02 -6.03
CA GLY A 442 -1.44 8.96 -6.60
C GLY A 442 -1.29 9.76 -7.90
N LEU A 443 -2.13 10.77 -8.13
CA LEU A 443 -2.21 11.57 -9.37
C LEU A 443 -1.49 12.93 -9.27
N VAL A 444 -0.81 13.21 -8.15
CA VAL A 444 -0.01 14.43 -7.97
C VAL A 444 1.45 14.11 -8.27
N GLU A 445 1.97 14.81 -9.28
CA GLU A 445 3.36 14.66 -9.73
C GLU A 445 4.35 14.99 -8.61
N PRO A 446 5.34 14.12 -8.35
CA PRO A 446 6.30 14.33 -7.29
C PRO A 446 7.33 15.43 -7.66
N PRO A 447 7.63 16.35 -6.74
CA PRO A 447 8.61 17.42 -6.98
C PRO A 447 10.06 16.92 -7.09
N TRP A 448 10.32 15.65 -6.77
CA TRP A 448 11.62 15.01 -6.90
C TRP A 448 11.46 13.52 -7.19
N VAL A 449 12.20 13.02 -8.18
CA VAL A 449 12.20 11.62 -8.60
C VAL A 449 13.62 11.05 -8.49
N PRO A 450 13.82 9.87 -7.87
CA PRO A 450 15.13 9.23 -7.83
C PRO A 450 15.60 8.84 -9.24
N LYS A 451 16.90 9.03 -9.49
CA LYS A 451 17.55 8.49 -10.70
C LYS A 451 17.54 6.96 -10.68
N SER A 452 17.03 6.33 -11.73
CA SER A 452 16.90 4.87 -11.83
C SER A 452 18.23 4.10 -11.87
N ASN A 453 19.33 4.76 -12.22
CA ASN A 453 20.68 4.18 -12.27
C ASN A 453 21.51 4.40 -11.00
N VAL A 454 20.91 4.93 -9.93
CA VAL A 454 21.57 5.21 -8.65
C VAL A 454 20.95 4.35 -7.56
N VAL A 455 21.79 3.79 -6.70
CA VAL A 455 21.30 3.05 -5.52
C VAL A 455 21.34 3.96 -4.30
N TYR A 456 20.16 4.30 -3.77
CA TYR A 456 20.00 5.15 -2.59
C TYR A 456 20.01 4.30 -1.30
N ALA A 457 21.05 3.50 -1.12
CA ALA A 457 21.28 2.69 0.07
C ALA A 457 22.76 2.70 0.43
N LYS A 458 23.07 2.47 1.71
CA LYS A 458 24.46 2.36 2.19
C LYS A 458 25.20 1.25 1.47
N ASP A 459 26.52 1.37 1.38
CA ASP A 459 27.36 0.31 0.82
C ASP A 459 27.21 -0.96 1.65
N THR A 460 27.21 -2.12 0.98
CA THR A 460 27.02 -3.43 1.64
C THR A 460 28.05 -3.68 2.74
N ASN A 461 29.21 -3.06 2.62
CA ASN A 461 30.35 -3.24 3.50
C ASN A 461 30.26 -2.38 4.78
N GLU A 462 29.42 -1.34 4.79
CA GLU A 462 29.18 -0.54 6.00
C GLU A 462 28.31 -1.26 7.03
N PHE A 463 27.65 -2.35 6.62
CA PHE A 463 26.85 -3.15 7.52
C PHE A 463 27.75 -4.05 8.36
N LYS A 464 27.75 -3.83 9.68
CA LYS A 464 28.47 -4.71 10.61
C LYS A 464 27.89 -6.13 10.54
N ASP A 465 28.78 -7.12 10.48
CA ASP A 465 28.41 -8.50 10.69
C ASP A 465 28.01 -8.74 12.14
N VAL A 466 26.87 -9.41 12.28
CA VAL A 466 26.32 -9.78 13.58
C VAL A 466 26.61 -11.26 13.75
N SER A 467 27.22 -11.62 14.87
CA SER A 467 27.59 -13.00 15.20
C SER A 467 26.39 -13.93 15.09
N GLU A 468 26.60 -15.11 14.50
CA GLU A 468 25.57 -16.15 14.48
C GLU A 468 25.31 -16.66 15.89
N GLU A 469 24.03 -16.75 16.26
CA GLU A 469 23.60 -17.22 17.57
C GLU A 469 23.49 -18.76 17.53
N VAL A 470 24.60 -19.44 17.80
CA VAL A 470 24.67 -20.91 17.68
C VAL A 470 23.99 -21.63 18.86
N ASP A 471 23.95 -21.01 20.03
CA ASP A 471 23.59 -21.65 21.31
C ASP A 471 22.08 -21.72 21.63
N ILE A 472 21.23 -21.18 20.76
CA ILE A 472 19.78 -21.10 21.02
C ILE A 472 19.07 -22.24 20.32
N GLN A 473 18.50 -23.16 21.11
CA GLN A 473 17.65 -24.24 20.62
C GLN A 473 16.19 -23.77 20.48
N LEU A 474 15.59 -24.09 19.34
CA LEU A 474 14.17 -23.86 19.06
C LEU A 474 13.36 -25.06 19.58
N ASN A 475 12.15 -24.80 20.10
CA ASN A 475 11.24 -25.81 20.63
C ASN A 475 9.91 -25.80 19.86
N HIS A 476 9.01 -26.74 20.17
CA HIS A 476 7.73 -26.88 19.48
C HIS A 476 6.81 -25.64 19.60
N LYS A 477 6.92 -24.83 20.66
CA LYS A 477 6.15 -23.57 20.76
C LYS A 477 6.63 -22.56 19.73
N ASP A 478 7.94 -22.51 19.49
CA ASP A 478 8.52 -21.66 18.45
C ASP A 478 8.07 -22.11 17.06
N GLU A 479 8.01 -23.42 16.80
CA GLU A 479 7.55 -23.97 15.52
C GLU A 479 6.09 -23.62 15.21
N ASN A 480 5.20 -23.73 16.22
CA ASN A 480 3.81 -23.32 16.08
C ASN A 480 3.69 -21.82 15.73
N PHE A 481 4.50 -20.99 16.40
CA PHE A 481 4.57 -19.55 16.13
C PHE A 481 5.06 -19.26 14.69
N PHE A 482 6.07 -19.98 14.21
CA PHE A 482 6.55 -19.82 12.83
C PHE A 482 5.50 -20.24 11.79
N GLN A 483 4.71 -21.27 12.08
CA GLN A 483 3.59 -21.67 11.21
C GLN A 483 2.47 -20.62 11.18
N GLU A 484 2.14 -20.00 12.32
CA GLU A 484 1.16 -18.90 12.39
C GLU A 484 1.63 -17.66 11.61
N PHE A 485 2.93 -17.38 11.63
CA PHE A 485 3.54 -16.28 10.90
C PHE A 485 3.45 -16.46 9.38
N SER A 486 3.62 -17.68 8.89
CA SER A 486 3.75 -18.02 7.47
C SER A 486 2.40 -18.15 6.75
N THR A 487 1.72 -17.04 6.55
CA THR A 487 0.41 -16.96 5.87
C THR A 487 0.49 -17.03 4.35
N GLY A 488 1.68 -16.95 3.75
CA GLY A 488 1.88 -17.01 2.30
C GLY A 488 1.62 -15.67 1.63
N ALA A 489 0.88 -15.68 0.52
CA ALA A 489 0.58 -14.48 -0.25
C ALA A 489 -0.54 -13.64 0.38
N VAL A 490 -0.34 -12.32 0.44
CA VAL A 490 -1.37 -11.36 0.88
C VAL A 490 -2.25 -11.01 -0.32
N SER A 491 -3.54 -11.36 -0.23
CA SER A 491 -4.45 -11.42 -1.38
C SER A 491 -4.45 -10.16 -2.27
N ILE A 492 -4.59 -8.96 -1.69
CA ILE A 492 -4.70 -7.73 -2.49
C ILE A 492 -3.40 -7.45 -3.25
N GLN A 493 -2.25 -7.49 -2.57
CA GLN A 493 -0.97 -7.16 -3.19
C GLN A 493 -0.56 -8.21 -4.22
N TRP A 494 -0.75 -9.49 -3.91
CA TRP A 494 -0.48 -10.58 -4.84
C TRP A 494 -1.34 -10.45 -6.12
N GLN A 495 -2.63 -10.12 -5.98
CA GLN A 495 -3.51 -9.93 -7.14
C GLN A 495 -3.10 -8.70 -7.98
N LYS A 496 -2.67 -7.59 -7.35
CA LYS A 496 -2.10 -6.43 -8.08
C LYS A 496 -0.87 -6.85 -8.87
N GLU A 497 0.05 -7.58 -8.24
CA GLU A 497 1.26 -8.08 -8.88
C GLU A 497 0.97 -8.94 -10.11
N MET A 498 0.03 -9.89 -10.01
CA MET A 498 -0.37 -10.74 -11.13
C MET A 498 -0.92 -9.92 -12.31
N ILE A 499 -1.63 -8.82 -12.03
CA ILE A 499 -2.17 -7.91 -13.05
C ILE A 499 -1.05 -7.06 -13.67
N GLU A 500 -0.24 -6.39 -12.86
CA GLU A 500 0.79 -5.43 -13.30
C GLU A 500 1.94 -6.10 -14.06
N SER A 501 2.25 -7.36 -13.72
CA SER A 501 3.26 -8.18 -14.39
C SER A 501 2.78 -8.81 -15.70
N GLY A 502 1.50 -8.67 -16.04
CA GLY A 502 0.86 -9.25 -17.23
C GLY A 502 0.50 -10.74 -17.10
N VAL A 503 0.86 -11.42 -16.00
CA VAL A 503 0.55 -12.84 -15.77
C VAL A 503 -0.95 -13.11 -15.84
N PHE A 504 -1.76 -12.19 -15.31
CA PHE A 504 -3.22 -12.30 -15.38
C PHE A 504 -3.72 -12.37 -16.83
N ASP A 505 -3.28 -11.46 -17.70
CA ASP A 505 -3.76 -11.40 -19.08
C ASP A 505 -3.24 -12.60 -19.90
N GLU A 506 -1.99 -13.03 -19.64
CA GLU A 506 -1.41 -14.24 -20.24
C GLU A 506 -2.23 -15.50 -19.89
N LEU A 507 -2.42 -15.78 -18.60
CA LEU A 507 -3.10 -17.02 -18.17
C LEU A 507 -4.60 -17.04 -18.44
N ASN A 508 -5.24 -15.88 -18.57
CA ASN A 508 -6.66 -15.80 -18.95
C ASN A 508 -6.87 -15.91 -20.47
N SER A 509 -5.96 -15.38 -21.30
CA SER A 509 -6.07 -15.47 -22.76
C SER A 509 -5.78 -16.88 -23.31
N HIS A 510 -4.78 -17.57 -22.75
CA HIS A 510 -4.37 -18.92 -23.20
C HIS A 510 -5.48 -19.99 -23.10
N GLN A 511 -6.45 -19.82 -22.19
CA GLN A 511 -7.53 -20.80 -22.01
C GLN A 511 -8.87 -20.41 -22.63
N MET A 512 -9.07 -19.14 -23.02
CA MET A 512 -10.27 -18.73 -23.76
C MET A 512 -10.18 -19.09 -25.26
N ASN A 513 -8.98 -19.23 -25.81
CA ASN A 513 -8.77 -19.65 -27.21
C ASN A 513 -8.66 -21.17 -27.40
N GLY A 514 -8.55 -21.96 -26.31
CA GLY A 514 -8.27 -23.40 -26.35
C GLY A 514 -9.45 -24.32 -26.06
N GLN A 515 -10.59 -23.81 -25.58
CA GLN A 515 -11.79 -24.61 -25.35
C GLN A 515 -13.02 -23.78 -25.67
N SER A 516 -13.80 -24.20 -26.67
CA SER A 516 -15.22 -23.90 -26.71
C SER A 516 -15.82 -24.38 -25.38
N CYS A 517 -16.13 -23.43 -24.48
CA CYS A 517 -16.93 -23.72 -23.31
C CYS A 517 -18.36 -24.00 -23.77
N GLU A 518 -18.64 -25.23 -24.21
CA GLU A 518 -19.99 -25.76 -24.10
C GLU A 518 -20.36 -25.80 -22.60
N PRO A 519 -21.54 -25.29 -22.21
CA PRO A 519 -22.01 -25.40 -20.85
C PRO A 519 -22.39 -26.86 -20.56
N ARG A 520 -21.45 -27.66 -20.04
CA ARG A 520 -21.77 -28.94 -19.38
C ARG A 520 -22.36 -28.68 -17.99
N TRP A 521 -23.46 -27.95 -17.95
CA TRP A 521 -24.44 -27.99 -16.86
C TRP A 521 -25.66 -28.77 -17.36
N LYS A 522 -25.49 -30.07 -17.65
CA LYS A 522 -26.63 -30.98 -17.67
C LYS A 522 -26.83 -31.49 -16.25
N SER A 523 -27.90 -31.00 -15.65
CA SER A 523 -28.54 -31.52 -14.45
C SER A 523 -28.44 -33.04 -14.40
N LYS A 524 -27.71 -33.59 -13.44
CA LYS A 524 -28.02 -34.92 -12.92
C LYS A 524 -28.95 -34.69 -11.74
N THR A 525 -30.24 -34.70 -12.05
CA THR A 525 -31.31 -35.01 -11.10
C THR A 525 -30.88 -36.25 -10.31
N CYS A 526 -30.67 -36.07 -9.01
CA CYS A 526 -30.49 -37.15 -8.08
C CYS A 526 -31.88 -37.68 -7.77
N SER A 527 -32.27 -38.77 -8.44
CA SER A 527 -33.45 -39.55 -8.06
C SER A 527 -33.15 -40.21 -6.72
N ILE A 528 -33.98 -39.87 -5.72
CA ILE A 528 -33.96 -40.49 -4.41
C ILE A 528 -34.59 -41.88 -4.52
N LEU A 529 -33.87 -42.91 -4.07
CA LEU A 529 -34.40 -44.07 -3.38
C LEU A 529 -33.58 -44.26 -2.10
#